data_AF-E1WP66-F1
#
_entry.id   AF-E1WP66-F1
#
_cell.length_a   1.000
_cell.length_b   1.000
_cell.length_c   1.000
_cell.angle_alpha   90.00
_cell.angle_beta   90.00
_cell.angle_gamma   90.00
#
_symmetry.space_group_name_H-M   'P 1'
#
loop_
_entity.id
_entity.type
_entity.pdbx_description
1 polymer ?
#
loop_
_entity_poly.entity_id
_entity_poly.type
_entity_poly.pdbx_seq_one_letter_code
_entity_poly.pdbx_strand_id
1 'polypeptide(L)'
;MKKTYLWTAMLCTAIAFSACKSNKAEQNTASEAKTEEAVIPGSDKDEHGCVGSAGYVWSEVKKDCIRPFEAGLKISETPKDNATYATYIVFAADSVQAELYTPESEGSILLERADNQWKNDTISVSCKNGQWSISKQK
;
A
#
# COMPACT_ATOMS: atom_id res chain seq x y z
N MET A 1 -26.57 37.09 -19.57
CA MET A 1 -27.61 37.40 -20.57
C MET A 1 -27.11 37.03 -21.96
N LYS A 2 -27.89 36.22 -22.70
CA LYS A 2 -27.95 36.06 -24.17
C LYS A 2 -26.76 35.33 -24.83
N LYS A 3 -26.89 34.02 -25.09
CA LYS A 3 -27.45 33.36 -26.31
C LYS A 3 -26.45 33.42 -27.48
N THR A 4 -25.71 32.33 -27.71
CA THR A 4 -25.86 31.35 -28.83
C THR A 4 -25.67 31.97 -30.20
N TYR A 5 -24.93 31.32 -31.12
CA TYR A 5 -25.44 30.94 -32.46
C TYR A 5 -24.37 30.34 -33.39
N LEU A 6 -24.81 29.25 -34.04
CA LEU A 6 -24.62 28.96 -35.48
C LEU A 6 -23.22 28.49 -35.93
N TRP A 7 -23.04 27.18 -36.15
CA TRP A 7 -23.22 26.49 -37.46
C TRP A 7 -22.04 26.68 -38.41
N THR A 8 -21.15 25.68 -38.42
CA THR A 8 -20.56 25.17 -39.67
C THR A 8 -20.71 23.66 -39.68
N ALA A 9 -21.82 23.23 -40.28
CA ALA A 9 -21.91 21.93 -40.91
C ALA A 9 -20.89 21.84 -42.06
N MET A 10 -20.69 20.61 -42.56
CA MET A 10 -20.04 20.30 -43.84
C MET A 10 -18.54 19.96 -43.77
N LEU A 11 -18.24 18.68 -43.52
CA LEU A 11 -17.71 17.85 -44.60
C LEU A 11 -17.89 16.37 -44.28
N CYS A 12 -18.79 15.73 -45.03
CA CYS A 12 -18.89 14.28 -45.12
C CYS A 12 -17.66 13.74 -45.87
N THR A 13 -16.80 12.99 -45.19
CA THR A 13 -15.95 11.99 -45.85
C THR A 13 -16.20 10.65 -45.18
N ALA A 14 -17.25 9.99 -45.64
CA ALA A 14 -17.50 8.59 -45.40
C ALA A 14 -16.41 7.78 -46.12
N ILE A 15 -15.43 7.29 -45.38
CA ILE A 15 -14.56 6.22 -45.85
C ILE A 15 -15.18 4.91 -45.34
N ALA A 16 -16.00 4.31 -46.19
CA ALA A 16 -16.49 2.96 -46.00
C ALA A 16 -15.33 2.00 -46.27
N PHE A 17 -14.73 1.45 -45.20
CA PHE A 17 -13.92 0.25 -45.32
C PHE A 17 -14.83 -0.97 -45.12
N SER A 18 -14.86 -1.79 -46.17
CA SER A 18 -15.64 -3.01 -46.33
C SER A 18 -15.57 -3.96 -45.13
N ALA A 19 -16.74 -4.46 -44.76
CA ALA A 19 -16.90 -5.62 -43.91
C ALA A 19 -16.42 -6.89 -44.62
N CYS A 20 -15.53 -7.65 -43.97
CA CYS A 20 -15.47 -9.10 -44.15
C CYS A 20 -16.37 -9.73 -43.09
N LYS A 21 -17.50 -10.29 -43.50
CA LYS A 21 -18.37 -11.14 -42.68
C LYS A 21 -18.22 -12.58 -43.17
N SER A 22 -17.49 -13.39 -42.40
CA SER A 22 -17.61 -14.85 -42.44
C SER A 22 -18.22 -15.28 -41.12
N ASN A 23 -19.40 -15.90 -41.19
CA ASN A 23 -20.07 -16.48 -40.03
C ASN A 23 -19.49 -17.85 -39.69
N LYS A 24 -19.64 -18.18 -38.40
CA LYS A 24 -19.80 -19.53 -37.82
C LYS A 24 -18.53 -20.24 -37.37
N ALA A 25 -18.24 -20.17 -36.08
CA ALA A 25 -18.62 -21.22 -35.14
C ALA A 25 -18.31 -20.78 -33.70
N GLU A 26 -19.31 -20.89 -32.82
CA GLU A 26 -19.12 -21.03 -31.39
C GLU A 26 -18.04 -22.07 -31.08
N GLN A 27 -17.05 -21.69 -30.26
CA GLN A 27 -16.38 -22.63 -29.37
C GLN A 27 -16.23 -21.96 -28.01
N ASN A 28 -17.25 -22.17 -27.18
CA ASN A 28 -17.04 -22.30 -25.74
C ASN A 28 -16.15 -23.54 -25.52
N THR A 29 -14.86 -23.34 -25.26
CA THR A 29 -14.07 -24.30 -24.48
C THR A 29 -13.02 -23.52 -23.72
N ALA A 30 -13.15 -23.54 -22.39
CA ALA A 30 -12.17 -23.10 -21.44
C ALA A 30 -10.78 -23.66 -21.79
N SER A 31 -9.83 -22.75 -22.00
CA SER A 31 -8.41 -23.01 -21.86
C SER A 31 -7.87 -21.85 -21.05
N GLU A 32 -7.90 -22.01 -19.72
CA GLU A 32 -7.09 -21.22 -18.81
C GLU A 32 -5.63 -21.59 -19.05
N ALA A 33 -5.08 -21.11 -20.16
CA ALA A 33 -3.66 -20.89 -20.27
C ALA A 33 -3.36 -19.70 -19.37
N LYS A 34 -3.01 -19.96 -18.10
CA LYS A 34 -2.34 -18.98 -17.24
C LYS A 34 -1.04 -18.61 -17.94
N THR A 35 -1.11 -17.61 -18.81
CA THR A 35 0.05 -16.87 -19.26
C THR A 35 0.69 -16.36 -17.98
N GLU A 36 1.85 -16.90 -17.63
CA GLU A 36 2.71 -16.32 -16.62
C GLU A 36 3.24 -15.02 -17.23
N GLU A 37 2.40 -13.98 -17.15
CA GLU A 37 2.79 -12.63 -17.53
C GLU A 37 3.99 -12.28 -16.66
N ALA A 38 5.11 -11.94 -17.31
CA ALA A 38 6.32 -11.58 -16.60
C ALA A 38 6.00 -10.41 -15.65
N VAL A 39 6.06 -10.65 -14.34
CA VAL A 39 5.87 -9.60 -13.34
C VAL A 39 7.00 -8.59 -13.52
N ILE A 40 6.65 -7.39 -13.96
CA ILE A 40 7.60 -6.31 -14.17
C ILE A 40 7.97 -5.78 -12.77
N PRO A 41 9.26 -5.77 -12.37
CA PRO A 41 9.64 -5.23 -11.07
C PRO A 41 9.12 -3.80 -10.88
N GLY A 42 8.50 -3.55 -9.73
CA GLY A 42 7.96 -2.23 -9.37
C GLY A 42 6.62 -1.86 -10.01
N SER A 43 5.93 -2.80 -10.67
CA SER A 43 4.57 -2.58 -11.18
C SER A 43 3.48 -2.75 -10.11
N ASP A 44 3.84 -3.16 -8.90
CA ASP A 44 2.99 -3.51 -7.77
C ASP A 44 2.74 -2.33 -6.81
N LYS A 45 2.38 -1.18 -7.38
CA LYS A 45 2.02 0.00 -6.59
C LYS A 45 0.66 -0.19 -5.91
N ASP A 46 0.58 0.13 -4.63
CA ASP A 46 -0.68 0.20 -3.88
C ASP A 46 -1.46 1.51 -4.16
N GLU A 47 -2.57 1.73 -3.45
CA GLU A 47 -3.42 2.93 -3.58
C GLU A 47 -2.69 4.24 -3.26
N HIS A 48 -1.63 4.16 -2.45
CA HIS A 48 -0.77 5.29 -2.09
C HIS A 48 0.42 5.46 -3.06
N GLY A 49 0.59 4.53 -4.00
CA GLY A 49 1.70 4.50 -4.94
C GLY A 49 2.96 3.83 -4.38
N CYS A 50 2.88 3.18 -3.22
CA CYS A 50 4.01 2.50 -2.59
C CYS A 50 4.29 1.17 -3.30
N VAL A 51 5.57 0.90 -3.56
CA VAL A 51 6.02 -0.32 -4.25
C VAL A 51 6.37 -1.38 -3.21
N GLY A 52 5.42 -2.28 -2.95
CA GLY A 52 5.53 -3.29 -1.90
C GLY A 52 6.72 -4.24 -2.10
N SER A 53 7.02 -4.64 -3.34
CA SER A 53 8.13 -5.54 -3.69
C SER A 53 9.50 -4.91 -3.41
N ALA A 54 9.56 -3.58 -3.33
CA ALA A 54 10.75 -2.83 -2.94
C ALA A 54 10.82 -2.56 -1.42
N GLY A 55 9.85 -3.06 -0.67
CA GLY A 55 9.72 -2.91 0.78
C GLY A 55 9.08 -1.60 1.23
N TYR A 56 8.52 -0.80 0.31
CA TYR A 56 7.83 0.43 0.65
C TYR A 56 6.41 0.14 1.13
N VAL A 57 6.03 0.80 2.22
CA VAL A 57 4.68 0.78 2.78
C VAL A 57 4.26 2.21 3.12
N TRP A 58 2.97 2.49 3.00
CA TRP A 58 2.45 3.78 3.42
C TRP A 58 2.61 3.97 4.94
N SER A 59 3.02 5.16 5.34
CA SER A 59 3.05 5.59 6.74
C SER A 59 2.09 6.74 6.95
N GLU A 60 1.13 6.53 7.84
CA GLU A 60 0.19 7.56 8.25
C GLU A 60 0.89 8.73 8.96
N VAL A 61 1.93 8.45 9.76
CA VAL A 61 2.63 9.51 10.53
C VAL A 61 3.67 10.25 9.71
N LYS A 62 4.17 9.66 8.61
CA LYS A 62 5.10 10.33 7.68
C LYS A 62 4.40 10.94 6.47
N LYS A 63 3.20 10.46 6.12
CA LYS A 63 2.48 10.78 4.88
C LYS A 63 3.34 10.51 3.65
N ASP A 64 4.05 9.39 3.68
CA ASP A 64 4.99 8.98 2.64
C ASP A 64 5.12 7.45 2.60
N CYS A 65 5.61 6.94 1.48
CA CYS A 65 6.03 5.56 1.33
C CYS A 65 7.40 5.38 1.98
N ILE A 66 7.47 4.59 3.04
CA ILE A 66 8.70 4.35 3.81
C ILE A 66 9.09 2.90 3.81
N ARG A 67 10.37 2.64 4.10
CA ARG A 67 10.85 1.32 4.51
C ARG A 67 11.03 1.35 6.03
N PRO A 68 10.23 0.61 6.82
CA PRO A 68 10.26 0.72 8.28
C PRO A 68 11.64 0.42 8.88
N PHE A 69 12.44 -0.43 8.22
CA PHE A 69 13.80 -0.75 8.64
C PHE A 69 14.82 0.39 8.42
N GLU A 70 14.49 1.39 7.62
CA GLU A 70 15.32 2.59 7.41
C GLU A 70 14.79 3.79 8.18
N ALA A 71 13.46 3.93 8.25
CA ALA A 71 12.81 5.08 8.86
C ALA A 71 12.54 4.91 10.37
N GLY A 72 12.54 3.67 10.87
CA GLY A 72 12.11 3.33 12.22
C GLY A 72 13.22 2.81 13.12
N LEU A 73 12.90 2.71 14.42
CA LEU A 73 13.74 2.07 15.42
C LEU A 73 13.36 0.60 15.53
N LYS A 74 14.35 -0.29 15.44
CA LYS A 74 14.16 -1.73 15.68
C LYS A 74 13.88 -1.99 17.16
N ILE A 75 12.80 -2.69 17.45
CA ILE A 75 12.49 -3.17 18.80
C ILE A 75 13.13 -4.54 19.00
N SER A 76 13.98 -4.66 20.02
CA SER A 76 14.87 -5.81 20.26
C SER A 76 14.18 -7.06 20.83
N GLU A 77 12.97 -6.92 21.36
CA GLU A 77 12.25 -8.00 22.04
C GLU A 77 11.11 -8.56 21.17
N THR A 78 11.45 -9.17 20.02
CA THR A 78 10.50 -10.08 19.36
C THR A 78 10.48 -11.42 20.12
N PRO A 79 9.32 -11.90 20.60
CA PRO A 79 9.23 -13.18 21.29
C PRO A 79 9.58 -14.35 20.34
N LYS A 80 10.76 -14.94 20.55
CA LYS A 80 11.15 -16.31 20.17
C LYS A 80 11.34 -16.65 18.67
N ASP A 81 12.53 -17.16 18.40
CA ASP A 81 12.90 -18.21 17.42
C ASP A 81 12.90 -17.92 15.91
N ASN A 82 12.56 -16.72 15.42
CA ASN A 82 12.69 -16.37 14.00
C ASN A 82 13.46 -15.06 13.76
N ALA A 83 14.79 -15.15 13.83
CA ALA A 83 15.74 -14.05 13.56
C ALA A 83 15.56 -13.34 12.19
N THR A 84 14.70 -13.87 11.31
CA THR A 84 14.37 -13.35 9.98
C THR A 84 13.52 -12.09 10.02
N TYR A 85 12.63 -11.94 11.02
CA TYR A 85 11.69 -10.81 11.05
C TYR A 85 11.97 -9.86 12.21
N ALA A 86 11.79 -8.56 11.98
CA ALA A 86 12.03 -7.52 12.95
C ALA A 86 10.80 -6.62 13.10
N THR A 87 10.57 -6.12 14.31
CA THR A 87 9.54 -5.12 14.57
C THR A 87 10.17 -3.73 14.60
N TYR A 88 9.53 -2.76 13.96
CA TYR A 88 10.00 -1.38 13.89
C TYR A 88 8.94 -0.42 14.40
N ILE A 89 9.36 0.64 15.08
CA ILE A 89 8.49 1.76 15.44
C ILE A 89 8.96 3.03 14.73
N VAL A 90 8.02 3.72 14.08
CA VAL A 90 8.24 4.97 13.35
C VAL A 90 7.43 6.07 14.03
N PHE A 91 8.08 7.17 14.40
CA PHE A 91 7.42 8.29 15.10
C PHE A 91 7.01 9.39 14.13
N ALA A 92 5.86 10.02 14.41
CA ALA A 92 5.52 11.33 13.88
C ALA A 92 6.59 12.36 14.26
N ALA A 93 6.71 13.44 13.49
CA ALA A 93 7.70 14.49 13.76
C ALA A 93 7.52 15.16 15.13
N ASP A 94 6.28 15.29 15.59
CA ASP A 94 5.90 15.82 16.90
C ASP A 94 5.91 14.78 18.03
N SER A 95 6.20 13.52 17.70
CA SER A 95 6.14 12.37 18.61
C SER A 95 4.78 12.11 19.26
N VAL A 96 3.70 12.77 18.80
CA VAL A 96 2.33 12.56 19.31
C VAL A 96 1.81 11.20 18.88
N GLN A 97 2.12 10.80 17.65
CA GLN A 97 1.77 9.49 17.11
C GLN A 97 3.00 8.64 16.78
N ALA A 98 2.80 7.33 16.76
CA ALA A 98 3.77 6.38 16.25
C ALA A 98 3.07 5.24 15.51
N GLU A 99 3.74 4.67 14.52
CA GLU A 99 3.33 3.47 13.81
C GLU A 99 4.25 2.31 14.17
N LEU A 100 3.65 1.19 14.57
CA LEU A 100 4.32 -0.06 14.87
C LEU A 100 4.14 -1.02 13.69
N TYR A 101 5.26 -1.47 13.11
CA TYR A 101 5.30 -2.43 12.02
C TYR A 101 5.78 -3.76 12.57
N THR A 102 4.88 -4.76 12.62
CA THR A 102 5.16 -6.09 13.15
C THR A 102 4.89 -7.16 12.09
N PRO A 103 5.63 -8.29 12.10
CA PRO A 103 5.39 -9.40 11.18
C PRO A 103 4.02 -10.07 11.35
N GLU A 104 3.36 -9.85 12.49
CA GLU A 104 2.04 -10.42 12.80
C GLU A 104 0.86 -9.65 12.18
N SER A 105 1.08 -8.44 11.64
CA SER A 105 0.02 -7.57 11.11
C SER A 105 0.17 -7.29 9.62
N GLU A 106 -0.97 -7.28 8.91
CA GLU A 106 -1.05 -6.67 7.59
C GLU A 106 -1.07 -5.14 7.76
N GLY A 107 0.05 -4.48 7.47
CA GLY A 107 0.21 -3.03 7.62
C GLY A 107 0.78 -2.58 8.98
N SER A 108 0.57 -1.31 9.32
CA SER A 108 1.03 -0.67 10.56
C SER A 108 -0.07 -0.60 11.61
N ILE A 109 0.35 -0.52 12.87
CA ILE A 109 -0.54 -0.28 14.01
C ILE A 109 -0.29 1.15 14.49
N LEU A 110 -1.31 2.01 14.40
CA LEU A 110 -1.23 3.38 14.88
C LEU A 110 -1.36 3.44 16.41
N LEU A 111 -0.48 4.20 17.04
CA LEU A 111 -0.38 4.38 18.48
C LEU A 111 -0.35 5.86 18.84
N GLU A 112 -1.06 6.22 19.90
CA GLU A 112 -1.11 7.57 20.44
C GLU A 112 -0.20 7.69 21.66
N ARG A 113 0.47 8.83 21.81
CA ARG A 113 1.30 9.10 22.99
C ARG A 113 0.43 9.25 24.23
N ALA A 114 0.75 8.47 25.26
CA ALA A 114 0.17 8.55 26.59
C ALA A 114 1.31 8.51 27.61
N ASP A 115 1.57 9.63 28.27
CA ASP A 115 2.68 9.79 29.22
C ASP A 115 4.05 9.39 28.62
N ASN A 116 4.61 8.27 29.10
CA ASN A 116 5.91 7.74 28.71
C ASN A 116 5.82 6.54 27.75
N GLN A 117 4.66 6.34 27.12
CA GLN A 117 4.40 5.25 26.21
C GLN A 117 3.58 5.71 25.00
N TRP A 118 3.54 4.87 23.97
CA TRP A 118 2.61 4.99 22.84
C TRP A 118 1.70 3.78 22.87
N LYS A 119 0.38 3.99 22.78
CA LYS A 119 -0.57 2.89 22.91
C LYS A 119 -1.84 3.10 22.10
N ASN A 120 -2.54 2.00 21.87
CA ASN A 120 -3.95 1.95 21.58
C ASN A 120 -4.61 0.95 22.54
N ASP A 121 -5.84 0.52 22.25
CA ASP A 121 -6.59 -0.38 23.11
C ASP A 121 -6.01 -1.80 23.21
N THR A 122 -5.13 -2.20 22.27
CA THR A 122 -4.61 -3.58 22.18
C THR A 122 -3.12 -3.67 22.51
N ILE A 123 -2.32 -2.66 22.20
CA ILE A 123 -0.86 -2.70 22.34
C ILE A 123 -0.35 -1.40 22.94
N SER A 124 0.70 -1.52 23.74
CA SER A 124 1.53 -0.40 24.17
C SER A 124 3.00 -0.65 23.92
N VAL A 125 3.71 0.40 23.50
CA VAL A 125 5.17 0.43 23.31
C VAL A 125 5.76 1.45 24.27
N SER A 126 6.80 1.04 25.00
CA SER A 126 7.48 1.91 25.97
C SER A 126 9.00 1.76 25.87
N CYS A 127 9.71 2.82 26.25
CA CYS A 127 11.16 2.80 26.36
C CYS A 127 11.57 3.01 27.83
N LYS A 128 12.34 2.08 28.38
CA LYS A 128 12.91 2.18 29.73
C LYS A 128 14.40 1.94 29.66
N ASN A 129 15.20 2.89 30.16
CA ASN A 129 16.68 2.81 30.14
C ASN A 129 17.26 2.53 28.74
N GLY A 130 16.65 3.09 27.68
CA GLY A 130 17.06 2.87 26.29
C GLY A 130 16.59 1.55 25.67
N GLN A 131 15.88 0.71 26.43
CA GLN A 131 15.34 -0.56 25.97
C GLN A 131 13.86 -0.41 25.63
N TRP A 132 13.51 -0.75 24.39
CA TRP A 132 12.15 -0.71 23.86
C TRP A 132 11.45 -2.05 24.07
N SER A 133 10.20 -2.02 24.53
CA SER A 133 9.37 -3.20 24.75
C SER A 133 7.93 -3.00 24.29
N ILE A 134 7.28 -4.11 23.92
CA ILE A 134 5.89 -4.17 23.45
C ILE A 134 5.10 -4.98 24.47
N SER A 135 3.91 -4.50 24.84
CA SER A 135 3.00 -5.19 25.74
C SER A 135 1.59 -5.22 25.15
N LYS A 136 0.94 -6.40 25.18
CA LYS A 136 -0.48 -6.56 24.82
C LYS A 136 -1.34 -6.09 25.99
N GLN A 137 -2.26 -5.17 25.74
CA GLN A 137 -3.29 -4.72 26.67
C GLN A 137 -4.33 -5.84 26.82
N LYS A 138 -4.89 -6.03 28.02
CA LYS A 138 -5.92 -7.04 28.31
C LYS A 138 -7.31 -6.43 28.24
#